data_AF-A0A0F9EJM8-F1
#
_entry.id   AF-A0A0F9EJM8-F1
#
_cell.length_a   1.000
_cell.length_b   1.000
_cell.length_c   1.000
_cell.angle_alpha   90.00
_cell.angle_beta   90.00
_cell.angle_gamma   90.00
#
_symmetry.space_group_name_H-M   'P 1'
#
loop_
_entity.id
_entity.type
_entity.pdbx_description
1 polymer ?
#
loop_
_entity_poly.entity_id
_entity_poly.type
_entity_poly.pdbx_seq_one_letter_code
_entity_poly.pdbx_strand_id
1 'polypeptide(L)' 'RFLDFDRNNKIFYVSHYLDEYKIVLKIPIDLDGTQDVDTKIDNFDIAKYIYLTQID' A
#
# COMPACT_ATOMS: atom_id res chain seq x y z
N ARG A 1 5.41 8.64 1.88
CA ARG A 1 3.94 8.41 1.80
C ARG A 1 3.54 8.44 0.33
N PHE A 2 2.62 7.57 -0.09
CA PHE A 2 2.10 7.50 -1.46
C PHE A 2 0.63 7.06 -1.45
N LEU A 3 -0.07 7.32 -2.56
CA LEU A 3 -1.45 6.84 -2.77
C LEU A 3 -1.39 5.43 -3.37
N ASP A 4 -2.16 4.51 -2.80
CA ASP A 4 -2.31 3.13 -3.29
C ASP A 4 -3.79 2.87 -3.58
N PHE A 5 -4.08 2.02 -4.57
CA PHE A 5 -5.43 1.67 -4.94
C PHE A 5 -5.56 0.15 -5.09
N ASP A 6 -6.35 -0.45 -4.21
CA ASP A 6 -6.72 -1.86 -4.32
C ASP A 6 -7.88 -2.00 -5.30
N ARG A 7 -7.60 -2.47 -6.51
CA ARG A 7 -8.58 -2.65 -7.56
C ARG A 7 -9.67 -3.69 -7.23
N ASN A 8 -9.31 -4.73 -6.47
CA ASN A 8 -10.24 -5.83 -6.18
C ASN A 8 -11.32 -5.37 -5.21
N ASN A 9 -10.92 -4.64 -4.17
CA ASN A 9 -11.83 -4.13 -3.16
C ASN A 9 -12.32 -2.70 -3.46
N LYS A 10 -11.75 -2.03 -4.47
CA LYS A 10 -12.02 -0.63 -4.86
C LYS A 10 -11.79 0.36 -3.71
N ILE A 11 -10.67 0.19 -2.99
CA ILE A 11 -10.31 1.00 -1.83
C ILE A 11 -9.06 1.81 -2.13
N PHE A 12 -9.09 3.11 -1.82
CA PHE A 12 -7.90 3.96 -1.81
C PHE A 12 -7.25 3.90 -0.44
N TYR A 13 -5.93 3.80 -0.43
CA TYR A 13 -5.13 3.84 0.79
C TYR A 13 -4.14 5.00 0.74
N VAL A 14 -3.95 5.59 1.90
CA VAL A 14 -2.74 6.34 2.20
C VAL A 14 -1.70 5.36 2.73
N SER A 15 -0.68 5.11 1.92
CA SER A 15 0.39 4.19 2.27
C SER A 15 1.62 4.93 2.81
N HIS A 16 2.13 4.45 3.95
CA HIS A 16 3.34 4.93 4.59
C HIS A 16 4.38 3.82 4.60
N TYR A 17 5.47 4.03 3.87
CA TYR A 17 6.63 3.16 3.94
C TYR A 17 7.47 3.51 5.17
N LEU A 18 7.71 2.50 6.01
CA LEU A 18 8.53 2.58 7.21
C LEU A 18 9.82 1.81 6.95
N ASP A 19 10.86 2.53 6.52
CA ASP A 19 12.11 1.94 6.02
C ASP A 19 12.84 1.09 7.07
N GLU A 20 12.85 1.55 8.33
CA GLU A 20 13.47 0.86 9.48
C GLU A 20 12.99 -0.59 9.63
N TYR A 21 11.72 -0.84 9.30
CA TYR A 21 11.09 -2.15 9.43
C TYR A 21 10.85 -2.82 8.09
N LYS A 22 11.11 -2.12 6.97
CA LYS A 22 10.78 -2.55 5.61
C LYS A 22 9.31 -2.96 5.46
N ILE A 23 8.40 -2.18 6.03
CA ILE A 23 6.94 -2.42 5.95
C ILE A 23 6.22 -1.21 5.36
N VAL A 24 5.04 -1.46 4.79
CA VAL A 24 4.08 -0.43 4.39
C VAL A 24 2.84 -0.52 5.28
N LEU A 25 2.56 0.57 5.98
CA LEU A 25 1.30 0.78 6.67
C LEU A 25 0.29 1.39 5.70
N LYS A 26 -0.83 0.71 5.46
CA LYS A 26 -1.89 1.14 4.55
C LYS A 26 -3.12 1.54 5.34
N ILE A 27 -3.39 2.84 5.36
CA ILE A 27 -4.55 3.42 6.05
C ILE A 27 -5.62 3.68 4.98
N PRO A 28 -6.80 3.06 5.05
CA PRO A 28 -7.85 3.27 4.07
C PRO A 28 -8.38 4.71 4.13
N ILE A 29 -8.73 5.24 2.96
CA ILE A 29 -9.41 6.52 2.83
C ILE A 29 -10.89 6.23 2.73
N ASP A 30 -11.62 6.57 3.79
CA ASP A 30 -13.08 6.52 3.74
C ASP A 30 -13.60 7.76 3.01
N LEU A 31 -14.12 7.55 1.79
CA LEU A 31 -14.65 8.63 0.95
C LEU A 31 -16.11 8.95 1.27
N ASP A 32 -16.88 7.97 1.75
CA ASP A 32 -18.34 8.06 1.86
C ASP A 32 -18.89 7.64 3.24
N GLY A 33 -18.04 7.39 4.24
CA GLY A 33 -18.45 7.01 5.59
C GLY A 33 -18.92 5.55 5.71
N THR A 34 -18.65 4.72 4.70
CA THR A 34 -19.21 3.36 4.57
C THR A 34 -18.16 2.27 4.54
N GLN A 35 -16.88 2.62 4.42
CA GLN A 35 -15.80 1.65 4.35
C GLN A 35 -15.28 1.30 5.74
N ASP A 36 -15.87 0.26 6.35
CA ASP A 36 -15.33 -0.38 7.55
C ASP A 36 -14.18 -1.32 7.14
N VAL A 37 -13.02 -0.74 6.90
CA VAL A 37 -11.82 -1.45 6.45
C VAL A 37 -10.71 -1.21 7.45
N ASP A 38 -10.14 -2.29 7.97
CA ASP A 38 -9.01 -2.21 8.88
C ASP A 38 -7.75 -1.68 8.20
N THR A 39 -6.91 -1.05 9.02
CA THR A 39 -5.55 -0.69 8.60
C THR A 39 -4.75 -1.95 8.32
N LYS A 40 -4.04 -1.98 7.18
CA LYS A 40 -3.22 -3.13 6.77
C LYS A 40 -1.74 -2.85 6.97
N ILE A 41 -0.97 -3.88 7.27
CA ILE A 41 0.50 -3.84 7.35
C ILE A 41 1.03 -4.88 6.36
N ASP A 42 1.75 -4.43 5.34
CA ASP A 42 2.36 -5.29 4.33
C ASP A 42 3.89 -5.24 4.42
N ASN A 43 4.55 -6.39 4.27
CA ASN A 43 6.00 -6.43 4.12
C ASN A 43 6.39 -5.83 2.77
N PHE A 44 7.30 -4.86 2.78
CA PHE A 44 7.83 -4.25 1.57
C PHE A 44 9.08 -4.99 1.13
N ASP A 45 8.94 -5.76 0.05
CA ASP A 45 10.05 -6.44 -0.57
C ASP A 45 10.52 -5.66 -1.80
N ILE A 46 11.59 -4.88 -1.63
CA ILE A 46 12.19 -4.10 -2.71
C ILE A 46 12.64 -4.98 -3.88
N ALA A 47 13.00 -6.25 -3.63
CA ALA A 47 13.46 -7.17 -4.68
C ALA A 47 12.35 -7.49 -5.69
N LYS A 48 11.07 -7.53 -5.26
CA LYS A 48 9.92 -7.69 -6.16
C LYS A 48 9.78 -6.54 -7.15
N TYR A 49 10.21 -5.34 -6.76
CA TYR A 49 10.10 -4.14 -7.58
C TYR A 49 11.35 -3.88 -8.42
N ILE A 50 12.53 -4.33 -7.97
CA ILE A 50 13.77 -4.26 -8.77
C ILE A 50 13.62 -5.04 -10.07
N TYR A 51 12.96 -6.21 -10.05
CA TYR A 51 12.66 -7.00 -11.25
C TYR A 51 11.87 -6.20 -12.30
N LEU A 52 10.98 -5.28 -11.91
CA LEU A 52 10.20 -4.45 -12.83
C LEU A 52 11.02 -3.28 -13.42
N THR A 53 12.14 -2.92 -12.80
CA THR A 53 13.05 -1.87 -13.29
C THR A 53 14.19 -2.41 -14.14
N GLN A 54 14.44 -3.73 -14.09
CA GLN A 54 15.29 -4.42 -15.06
C GLN A 54 14.48 -4.73 -16.31
N ILE A 55 14.31 -3.72 -17.16
CA ILE A 55 13.96 -3.92 -18.56
C ILE A 55 15.28 -3.80 -19.33
N ASP A 56 15.76 -4.92 -19.86
CA ASP A 56 16.81 -4.96 -20.89
C ASP A 56 16.24 -4.52 -22.25
#